data_AF-A0AAD7BWQ0-F1
#
_entry.id   AF-A0AAD7BWQ0-F1
#
_cell.length_a   1.000
_cell.length_b   1.000
_cell.length_c   1.000
_cell.angle_alpha   90.00
_cell.angle_beta   90.00
_cell.angle_gamma   90.00
#
_symmetry.space_group_name_H-M   'P 1'
#
loop_
_entity.id
_entity.type
_entity.pdbx_description
1 polymer ?
#
loop_
_entity_poly.entity_id
_entity_poly.type
_entity_poly.pdbx_seq_one_letter_code
_entity_poly.pdbx_strand_id
1 'polypeptide(L)'
;MASFEAAIRDGVDGIESDVHVSKDGVVIMFHDPTLGRTTNFTGVIKESNWYGPDGMQHARTKKEPRQSIPTFAETIALLMKPENLHVRLDVDVKGTNDPEQLFTLMHAIISNTPEWETKLAPRILLGIWHPRFFKAAKEILPYCRRSSISFSLWIAREFLWEDVEYVSVWFKALATSEGQRFRNEAAKANKKLLVFTVNEPEHLIQVVQWGVDGVISDVPKRCLDLRSSLDKNYDATVLRHSKWLLYTVYQWPLIWLIQRLSEYFVRSNGPLVRPGV
;
A
#
# COMPACT_ATOMS: atom_id res chain seq x y z
N MET A 1 -16.00 4.95 -0.78
CA MET A 1 -15.43 6.27 -1.14
C MET A 1 -15.21 7.17 0.08
N ALA A 2 -16.14 7.18 1.05
CA ALA A 2 -16.07 8.08 2.22
C ALA A 2 -14.73 8.09 3.00
N SER A 3 -14.03 6.95 3.12
CA SER A 3 -12.71 6.90 3.78
C SER A 3 -11.63 7.67 3.01
N PHE A 4 -11.59 7.52 1.68
CA PHE A 4 -10.65 8.26 0.83
C PHE A 4 -10.93 9.77 0.88
N GLU A 5 -12.21 10.17 0.77
CA GLU A 5 -12.60 11.57 0.87
C GLU A 5 -12.32 12.18 2.26
N ALA A 6 -12.47 11.40 3.33
CA ALA A 6 -12.09 11.84 4.67
C ALA A 6 -10.57 12.04 4.78
N ALA A 7 -9.76 11.07 4.33
CA ALA A 7 -8.30 11.17 4.38
C ALA A 7 -7.79 12.37 3.57
N ILE A 8 -8.32 12.61 2.37
CA ILE A 8 -7.94 13.77 1.56
C ILE A 8 -8.30 15.08 2.27
N ARG A 9 -9.49 15.18 2.89
CA ARG A 9 -9.87 16.35 3.68
C ARG A 9 -8.98 16.58 4.90
N ASP A 10 -8.44 15.50 5.49
CA ASP A 10 -7.48 15.59 6.59
C ASP A 10 -6.12 16.15 6.14
N GLY A 11 -5.84 16.17 4.83
CA GLY A 11 -4.62 16.74 4.23
C GLY A 11 -3.49 15.72 4.00
N VAL A 12 -3.83 14.47 3.72
CA VAL A 12 -2.83 13.45 3.37
C VAL A 12 -2.16 13.72 2.02
N ASP A 13 -0.89 13.38 1.91
CA ASP A 13 -0.12 13.46 0.66
C ASP A 13 -0.54 12.37 -0.37
N GLY A 14 -1.19 11.30 0.11
CA GLY A 14 -1.67 10.20 -0.72
C GLY A 14 -2.62 9.27 0.03
N ILE A 15 -3.33 8.45 -0.73
CA ILE A 15 -4.16 7.35 -0.24
C ILE A 15 -3.56 6.02 -0.69
N GLU A 16 -3.71 4.99 0.14
CA GLU A 16 -3.31 3.62 -0.18
C GLU A 16 -4.55 2.73 -0.19
N SER A 17 -4.61 1.79 -1.13
CA SER A 17 -5.61 0.73 -1.11
C SER A 17 -5.21 -0.42 -2.03
N ASP A 18 -5.71 -1.60 -1.67
CA ASP A 18 -5.51 -2.82 -2.43
C ASP A 18 -6.50 -2.98 -3.59
N VAL A 19 -6.09 -3.72 -4.61
CA VAL A 19 -6.91 -4.01 -5.80
C VAL A 19 -7.14 -5.51 -6.02
N HIS A 20 -8.37 -5.83 -6.43
CA HIS A 20 -8.74 -7.14 -6.98
C HIS A 20 -9.56 -6.97 -8.26
N VAL A 21 -9.62 -8.03 -9.06
CA VAL A 21 -10.44 -8.11 -10.28
C VAL A 21 -11.63 -9.04 -10.04
N SER A 22 -12.84 -8.58 -10.32
CA SER A 22 -14.04 -9.42 -10.33
C SER A 22 -14.03 -10.43 -11.47
N LYS A 23 -14.90 -11.45 -11.41
CA LYS A 23 -15.01 -12.47 -12.47
C LYS A 23 -15.32 -11.89 -13.85
N ASP A 24 -16.09 -10.80 -13.90
CA ASP A 24 -16.50 -10.07 -15.10
C ASP A 24 -15.61 -8.85 -15.40
N GLY A 25 -14.40 -8.77 -14.81
CA GLY A 25 -13.35 -7.84 -15.25
C GLY A 25 -13.44 -6.43 -14.68
N VAL A 26 -14.08 -6.23 -13.54
CA VAL A 26 -14.11 -4.93 -12.84
C VAL A 26 -13.00 -4.88 -11.79
N VAL A 27 -12.15 -3.86 -11.85
CA VAL A 27 -11.10 -3.61 -10.85
C VAL A 27 -11.72 -2.87 -9.66
N ILE A 28 -11.62 -3.46 -8.47
CA ILE A 28 -12.23 -2.95 -7.23
C ILE A 28 -11.17 -2.65 -6.18
N MET A 29 -11.42 -1.62 -5.37
CA MET A 29 -10.57 -1.22 -4.25
C MET A 29 -11.01 -1.95 -2.98
N PHE A 30 -10.31 -3.02 -2.62
CA PHE A 30 -10.69 -3.88 -1.50
C PHE A 30 -9.51 -4.72 -0.99
N HIS A 31 -9.33 -4.81 0.34
CA HIS A 31 -8.17 -5.50 0.90
C HIS A 31 -8.21 -7.02 0.77
N ASP A 32 -9.24 -7.65 1.33
CA ASP A 32 -9.30 -9.11 1.40
C ASP A 32 -9.70 -9.72 0.05
N PRO A 33 -9.25 -10.95 -0.26
CA PRO A 33 -9.76 -11.67 -1.43
C PRO A 33 -11.24 -12.09 -1.26
N THR A 34 -11.80 -11.99 -0.05
CA THR A 34 -13.19 -12.36 0.27
C THR A 34 -13.96 -11.20 0.90
N LEU A 35 -15.26 -11.12 0.59
CA LEU A 35 -16.08 -9.95 0.94
C LEU A 35 -16.56 -9.92 2.40
N GLY A 36 -16.56 -11.09 3.05
CA GLY A 36 -17.33 -11.34 4.27
C GLY A 36 -16.83 -10.62 5.52
N ARG A 37 -15.57 -10.18 5.58
CA ARG A 37 -15.06 -9.50 6.79
C ARG A 37 -15.72 -8.13 6.98
N THR A 38 -15.70 -7.30 5.94
CA THR A 38 -16.06 -5.88 6.02
C THR A 38 -17.39 -5.52 5.36
N THR A 39 -18.00 -6.42 4.59
CA THR A 39 -19.28 -6.18 3.88
C THR A 39 -20.37 -7.16 4.28
N ASN A 40 -21.60 -6.85 3.93
CA ASN A 40 -22.75 -7.75 4.06
C ASN A 40 -22.81 -8.85 2.96
N PHE A 41 -21.79 -8.94 2.10
CA PHE A 41 -21.67 -9.95 1.05
C PHE A 41 -20.73 -11.08 1.47
N THR A 42 -20.83 -12.23 0.81
CA THR A 42 -19.94 -13.39 1.00
C THR A 42 -19.33 -13.80 -0.34
N GLY A 43 -18.35 -14.70 -0.31
CA GLY A 43 -17.68 -15.22 -1.51
C GLY A 43 -16.31 -14.60 -1.77
N VAL A 44 -15.64 -15.17 -2.78
CA VAL A 44 -14.32 -14.77 -3.25
C VAL A 44 -14.49 -13.81 -4.43
N ILE A 45 -13.79 -12.66 -4.41
CA ILE A 45 -13.96 -11.60 -5.42
C ILE A 45 -13.72 -12.12 -6.84
N LYS A 46 -12.62 -12.85 -7.05
CA LYS A 46 -12.24 -13.40 -8.37
C LYS A 46 -13.27 -14.38 -8.96
N GLU A 47 -14.16 -14.91 -8.12
CA GLU A 47 -15.19 -15.90 -8.50
C GLU A 47 -16.58 -15.27 -8.62
N SER A 48 -16.72 -13.99 -8.23
CA SER A 48 -17.98 -13.28 -8.15
C SER A 48 -18.08 -12.22 -9.25
N ASN A 49 -19.27 -12.08 -9.85
CA ASN A 49 -19.54 -11.00 -10.81
C ASN A 49 -19.76 -9.69 -10.07
N TRP A 50 -19.29 -8.59 -10.65
CA TRP A 50 -19.60 -7.25 -10.18
C TRP A 50 -21.02 -6.85 -10.56
N TYR A 51 -21.42 -7.10 -11.80
CA TYR A 51 -22.73 -6.76 -12.34
C TYR A 51 -23.76 -7.87 -12.15
N GLY A 52 -25.04 -7.49 -12.26
CA GLY A 52 -26.19 -8.40 -12.19
C GLY A 52 -27.01 -8.22 -10.91
N PRO A 53 -28.17 -8.91 -10.81
CA PRO A 53 -29.08 -8.79 -9.67
C PRO A 53 -28.42 -9.22 -8.35
N ASP A 54 -27.52 -10.20 -8.41
CA ASP A 54 -26.73 -10.70 -7.27
C ASP A 54 -25.27 -10.19 -7.31
N GLY A 55 -25.01 -9.15 -8.09
CA GLY A 55 -23.66 -8.63 -8.32
C GLY A 55 -23.08 -7.88 -7.12
N MET A 56 -21.75 -7.90 -6.99
CA MET A 56 -21.03 -7.21 -5.91
C MET A 56 -21.26 -5.69 -5.87
N GLN A 57 -21.76 -5.06 -6.94
CA GLN A 57 -22.19 -3.66 -6.93
C GLN A 57 -23.24 -3.33 -5.83
N HIS A 58 -23.96 -4.36 -5.36
CA HIS A 58 -24.94 -4.25 -4.28
C HIS A 58 -24.34 -4.46 -2.88
N ALA A 59 -23.07 -4.88 -2.77
CA ALA A 59 -22.38 -5.06 -1.51
C ALA A 59 -22.27 -3.73 -0.75
N ARG A 60 -22.47 -3.78 0.57
CA ARG A 60 -22.39 -2.63 1.46
C ARG A 60 -21.52 -2.95 2.67
N THR A 61 -20.76 -1.96 3.13
CA THR A 61 -19.95 -2.09 4.35
C THR A 61 -20.84 -2.41 5.55
N LYS A 62 -20.33 -3.21 6.49
CA LYS A 62 -21.02 -3.50 7.75
C LYS A 62 -21.05 -2.30 8.70
N LYS A 63 -20.00 -1.46 8.65
CA LYS A 63 -19.88 -0.27 9.48
C LYS A 63 -20.72 0.86 8.88
N GLU A 64 -21.39 1.61 9.77
CA GLU A 64 -22.17 2.79 9.40
C GLU A 64 -21.28 4.05 9.22
N PRO A 65 -21.65 4.99 8.33
CA PRO A 65 -22.71 4.84 7.33
C PRO A 65 -22.33 3.78 6.29
N ARG A 66 -23.27 2.90 5.91
CA ARG A 66 -23.01 1.87 4.90
C ARG A 66 -22.55 2.49 3.58
N GLN A 67 -21.47 1.98 3.01
CA GLN A 67 -20.88 2.44 1.74
C GLN A 67 -20.82 1.29 0.73
N SER A 68 -20.87 1.61 -0.56
CA SER A 68 -20.49 0.67 -1.63
C SER A 68 -18.98 0.41 -1.64
N ILE A 69 -18.58 -0.71 -2.25
CA ILE A 69 -17.18 -0.97 -2.58
C ILE A 69 -16.76 0.01 -3.69
N PRO A 70 -15.68 0.79 -3.53
CA PRO A 70 -15.18 1.64 -4.60
C PRO A 70 -14.58 0.80 -5.73
N THR A 71 -14.83 1.18 -6.96
CA THR A 71 -14.06 0.71 -8.12
C THR A 71 -12.77 1.50 -8.28
N PHE A 72 -11.81 0.94 -9.01
CA PHE A 72 -10.61 1.68 -9.40
C PHE A 72 -10.98 2.90 -10.25
N ALA A 73 -11.96 2.78 -11.17
CA ALA A 73 -12.44 3.88 -12.00
C ALA A 73 -13.02 5.05 -11.17
N GLU A 74 -13.85 4.76 -10.17
CA GLU A 74 -14.36 5.80 -9.26
C GLU A 74 -13.24 6.45 -8.44
N THR A 75 -12.21 5.67 -8.09
CA THR A 75 -11.03 6.18 -7.37
C THR A 75 -10.20 7.10 -8.25
N ILE A 76 -9.97 6.74 -9.52
CA ILE A 76 -9.34 7.62 -10.50
C ILE A 76 -10.15 8.91 -10.69
N ALA A 77 -11.47 8.81 -10.80
CA ALA A 77 -12.34 9.99 -10.89
C ALA A 77 -12.23 10.90 -9.66
N LEU A 78 -12.11 10.33 -8.45
CA LEU A 78 -11.85 11.09 -7.23
C LEU A 78 -10.51 11.83 -7.29
N LEU A 79 -9.43 11.14 -7.71
CA LEU A 79 -8.09 11.74 -7.83
C LEU A 79 -8.01 12.86 -8.87
N MET A 80 -8.87 12.83 -9.88
CA MET A 80 -8.88 13.80 -10.97
C MET A 80 -9.74 15.03 -10.71
N LYS A 81 -10.43 15.09 -9.56
CA LYS A 81 -11.08 16.35 -9.13
C LYS A 81 -10.01 17.44 -8.95
N PRO A 82 -10.24 18.69 -9.39
CA PRO A 82 -9.25 19.77 -9.33
C PRO A 82 -8.62 19.96 -7.94
N GLU A 83 -9.43 19.88 -6.89
CA GLU A 83 -9.01 20.00 -5.50
C GLU A 83 -8.10 18.84 -5.03
N ASN A 84 -8.14 17.69 -5.71
CA ASN A 84 -7.44 16.46 -5.34
C ASN A 84 -6.18 16.20 -6.18
N LEU A 85 -5.79 17.12 -7.08
CA LEU A 85 -4.62 16.93 -7.96
C LEU A 85 -3.28 16.80 -7.22
N HIS A 86 -3.24 17.17 -5.94
CA HIS A 86 -2.08 17.02 -5.07
C HIS A 86 -1.93 15.60 -4.49
N VAL A 87 -3.00 14.79 -4.50
CA VAL A 87 -3.06 13.49 -3.83
C VAL A 87 -2.47 12.40 -4.73
N ARG A 88 -1.61 11.56 -4.17
CA ARG A 88 -1.09 10.34 -4.82
C ARG A 88 -1.92 9.09 -4.47
N LEU A 89 -1.85 8.07 -5.30
CA LEU A 89 -2.46 6.76 -5.05
C LEU A 89 -1.37 5.68 -5.01
N ASP A 90 -1.22 5.04 -3.87
CA ASP A 90 -0.44 3.80 -3.72
C ASP A 90 -1.40 2.60 -3.87
N VAL A 91 -1.14 1.76 -4.87
CA VAL A 91 -2.01 0.65 -5.24
C VAL A 91 -1.37 -0.66 -4.82
N ASP A 92 -1.96 -1.31 -3.82
CA ASP A 92 -1.49 -2.60 -3.31
C ASP A 92 -1.86 -3.75 -4.25
N VAL A 93 -0.88 -4.19 -5.05
CA VAL A 93 -1.03 -5.29 -6.01
C VAL A 93 -0.78 -6.62 -5.32
N LYS A 94 -1.86 -7.25 -4.85
CA LYS A 94 -1.79 -8.54 -4.16
C LYS A 94 -1.37 -9.68 -5.08
N GLY A 95 -0.62 -10.61 -4.50
CA GLY A 95 -0.11 -11.81 -5.14
C GLY A 95 -1.15 -12.79 -5.68
N THR A 96 -2.45 -12.55 -5.51
CA THR A 96 -3.54 -13.41 -6.00
C THR A 96 -4.09 -12.99 -7.36
N ASN A 97 -3.76 -11.80 -7.85
CA ASN A 97 -4.27 -11.28 -9.13
C ASN A 97 -3.52 -11.86 -10.34
N ASP A 98 -4.16 -11.95 -11.50
CA ASP A 98 -3.42 -12.16 -12.75
C ASP A 98 -2.76 -10.83 -13.19
N PRO A 99 -1.44 -10.76 -13.47
CA PRO A 99 -0.76 -9.50 -13.73
C PRO A 99 -1.19 -8.85 -15.04
N GLU A 100 -1.29 -9.66 -16.10
CA GLU A 100 -1.64 -9.18 -17.44
C GLU A 100 -3.07 -8.67 -17.45
N GLN A 101 -4.01 -9.42 -16.88
CA GLN A 101 -5.40 -9.02 -16.76
C GLN A 101 -5.54 -7.74 -15.91
N LEU A 102 -4.98 -7.71 -14.71
CA LEU A 102 -5.09 -6.57 -13.81
C LEU A 102 -4.53 -5.30 -14.45
N PHE A 103 -3.30 -5.35 -14.98
CA PHE A 103 -2.67 -4.17 -15.54
C PHE A 103 -3.26 -3.74 -16.87
N THR A 104 -3.78 -4.66 -17.69
CA THR A 104 -4.53 -4.30 -18.90
C THR A 104 -5.81 -3.53 -18.55
N LEU A 105 -6.56 -4.00 -17.55
CA LEU A 105 -7.77 -3.32 -17.08
C LEU A 105 -7.46 -1.96 -16.46
N MET A 106 -6.42 -1.89 -15.61
CA MET A 106 -5.96 -0.62 -15.05
C MET A 106 -5.48 0.36 -16.14
N HIS A 107 -4.74 -0.12 -17.14
CA HIS A 107 -4.30 0.68 -18.28
C HIS A 107 -5.50 1.28 -19.01
N ALA A 108 -6.51 0.46 -19.36
CA ALA A 108 -7.70 0.94 -20.03
C ALA A 108 -8.45 2.03 -19.24
N ILE A 109 -8.50 1.91 -17.90
CA ILE A 109 -9.14 2.91 -17.04
C ILE A 109 -8.31 4.20 -16.98
N ILE A 110 -6.98 4.08 -16.84
CA ILE A 110 -6.06 5.22 -16.76
C ILE A 110 -6.03 5.98 -18.09
N SER A 111 -5.82 5.27 -19.20
CA SER A 111 -5.64 5.89 -20.53
C SER A 111 -6.92 6.49 -21.10
N ASN A 112 -8.09 6.06 -20.61
CA ASN A 112 -9.39 6.66 -20.94
C ASN A 112 -9.69 7.94 -20.14
N THR A 113 -8.82 8.32 -19.19
CA THR A 113 -8.97 9.56 -18.41
C THR A 113 -8.32 10.74 -19.13
N PRO A 114 -8.96 11.91 -19.26
CA PRO A 114 -8.35 13.09 -19.88
C PRO A 114 -7.06 13.53 -19.16
N GLU A 115 -6.05 13.92 -19.94
CA GLU A 115 -4.74 14.39 -19.42
C GLU A 115 -4.03 13.39 -18.50
N TRP A 116 -4.34 12.09 -18.63
CA TRP A 116 -3.82 11.06 -17.72
C TRP A 116 -2.29 11.03 -17.67
N GLU A 117 -1.60 11.25 -18.79
CA GLU A 117 -0.13 11.19 -18.86
C GLU A 117 0.55 12.19 -17.92
N THR A 118 -0.03 13.38 -17.77
CA THR A 118 0.57 14.48 -17.00
C THR A 118 -0.08 14.66 -15.63
N LYS A 119 -1.40 14.52 -15.55
CA LYS A 119 -2.17 14.77 -14.32
C LYS A 119 -2.46 13.53 -13.52
N LEU A 120 -2.34 12.31 -14.06
CA LEU A 120 -2.72 11.09 -13.34
C LEU A 120 -1.56 10.12 -13.15
N ALA A 121 -0.97 9.62 -14.24
CA ALA A 121 0.06 8.58 -14.24
C ALA A 121 1.22 8.86 -13.27
N PRO A 122 1.78 10.08 -13.17
CA PRO A 122 2.88 10.37 -12.25
C PRO A 122 2.50 10.24 -10.76
N ARG A 123 1.20 10.19 -10.44
CA ARG A 123 0.66 10.10 -9.08
C ARG A 123 0.28 8.68 -8.68
N ILE A 124 0.38 7.70 -9.59
CA ILE A 124 0.09 6.30 -9.29
C ILE A 124 1.40 5.56 -8.99
N LEU A 125 1.46 4.99 -7.80
CA LEU A 125 2.51 4.10 -7.34
C LEU A 125 1.96 2.67 -7.29
N LEU A 126 2.62 1.73 -7.96
CA LEU A 126 2.25 0.31 -7.93
C LEU A 126 3.02 -0.40 -6.81
N GLY A 127 2.32 -0.77 -5.75
CA GLY A 127 2.83 -1.53 -4.61
C GLY A 127 2.86 -3.03 -4.88
N ILE A 128 4.01 -3.57 -5.25
CA ILE A 128 4.15 -4.96 -5.72
C ILE A 128 4.63 -5.88 -4.58
N TRP A 129 3.80 -6.87 -4.26
CA TRP A 129 4.09 -7.91 -3.27
C TRP A 129 4.88 -9.11 -3.81
N HIS A 130 4.87 -9.32 -5.14
CA HIS A 130 5.41 -10.53 -5.76
C HIS A 130 6.15 -10.22 -7.08
N PRO A 131 7.35 -10.77 -7.32
CA PRO A 131 8.19 -10.41 -8.47
C PRO A 131 7.54 -10.65 -9.83
N ARG A 132 6.64 -11.65 -9.94
CA ARG A 132 5.90 -11.97 -11.17
C ARG A 132 5.12 -10.80 -11.79
N PHE A 133 4.83 -9.74 -11.02
CA PHE A 133 4.13 -8.57 -11.54
C PHE A 133 5.07 -7.57 -12.22
N PHE A 134 6.39 -7.62 -12.00
CA PHE A 134 7.28 -6.60 -12.55
C PHE A 134 7.33 -6.57 -14.07
N LYS A 135 7.29 -7.74 -14.73
CA LYS A 135 7.30 -7.79 -16.20
C LYS A 135 6.09 -7.07 -16.78
N ALA A 136 4.88 -7.50 -16.40
CA ALA A 136 3.63 -6.90 -16.85
C ALA A 136 3.52 -5.41 -16.44
N ALA A 137 4.00 -5.04 -15.23
CA ALA A 137 4.00 -3.64 -14.79
C ALA A 137 4.89 -2.75 -15.67
N LYS A 138 6.03 -3.26 -16.13
CA LYS A 138 6.93 -2.52 -17.04
C LYS A 138 6.38 -2.45 -18.47
N GLU A 139 5.76 -3.53 -18.95
CA GLU A 139 5.27 -3.63 -20.33
C GLU A 139 3.95 -2.87 -20.53
N ILE A 140 3.00 -2.99 -19.58
CA ILE A 140 1.65 -2.43 -19.72
C ILE A 140 1.50 -1.06 -19.05
N LEU A 141 2.16 -0.84 -17.91
CA LEU A 141 2.09 0.41 -17.14
C LEU A 141 3.48 1.08 -16.99
N PRO A 142 4.25 1.26 -18.08
CA PRO A 142 5.62 1.78 -17.99
C PRO A 142 5.71 3.15 -17.30
N TYR A 143 4.65 3.94 -17.43
CA TYR A 143 4.50 5.30 -16.88
C TYR A 143 4.20 5.34 -15.38
N CYS A 144 3.75 4.25 -14.77
CA CYS A 144 3.52 4.20 -13.33
C CYS A 144 4.83 3.96 -12.58
N ARG A 145 5.01 4.64 -11.46
CA ARG A 145 6.11 4.33 -10.54
C ARG A 145 5.82 3.00 -9.84
N ARG A 146 6.87 2.36 -9.34
CA ARG A 146 6.79 1.04 -8.70
C ARG A 146 7.43 1.09 -7.32
N SER A 147 6.74 0.51 -6.35
CA SER A 147 7.24 0.20 -5.01
C SER A 147 7.26 -1.31 -4.84
N SER A 148 8.23 -1.82 -4.09
CA SER A 148 8.08 -3.14 -3.49
C SER A 148 7.35 -3.05 -2.17
N ILE A 149 6.62 -4.11 -1.81
CA ILE A 149 5.97 -4.22 -0.49
C ILE A 149 6.37 -5.54 0.15
N SER A 150 6.85 -5.50 1.39
CA SER A 150 7.21 -6.73 2.08
C SER A 150 7.17 -6.64 3.61
N PHE A 151 6.80 -7.77 4.22
CA PHE A 151 7.11 -8.03 5.63
C PHE A 151 8.52 -8.63 5.82
N SER A 152 9.09 -9.28 4.80
CA SER A 152 10.41 -9.92 4.86
C SER A 152 11.48 -9.05 4.20
N LEU A 153 12.50 -8.67 4.98
CA LEU A 153 13.64 -7.89 4.46
C LEU A 153 14.43 -8.69 3.43
N TRP A 154 14.45 -10.02 3.55
CA TRP A 154 15.10 -10.91 2.60
C TRP A 154 14.36 -10.93 1.26
N ILE A 155 13.03 -11.07 1.25
CA ILE A 155 12.25 -11.02 0.01
C ILE A 155 12.43 -9.67 -0.68
N ALA A 156 12.36 -8.57 0.10
CA ALA A 156 12.53 -7.22 -0.41
C ALA A 156 13.89 -7.05 -1.13
N ARG A 157 14.98 -7.51 -0.52
CA ARG A 157 16.34 -7.43 -1.11
C ARG A 157 16.54 -8.33 -2.32
N GLU A 158 16.11 -9.58 -2.22
CA GLU A 158 16.51 -10.60 -3.19
C GLU A 158 15.64 -10.61 -4.45
N PHE A 159 14.37 -10.24 -4.32
CA PHE A 159 13.40 -10.42 -5.41
C PHE A 159 12.65 -9.15 -5.78
N LEU A 160 12.60 -8.15 -4.88
CA LEU A 160 11.80 -6.94 -5.09
C LEU A 160 12.63 -5.65 -5.01
N TRP A 161 13.95 -5.77 -5.10
CA TRP A 161 14.85 -4.63 -4.94
C TRP A 161 15.09 -3.90 -6.25
N GLU A 162 15.26 -4.64 -7.32
CA GLU A 162 15.53 -4.07 -8.63
C GLU A 162 14.27 -3.40 -9.21
N ASP A 163 14.47 -2.39 -10.06
CA ASP A 163 13.40 -1.73 -10.83
C ASP A 163 12.30 -0.98 -10.04
N VAL A 164 12.50 -0.82 -8.73
CA VAL A 164 11.64 0.01 -7.88
C VAL A 164 12.35 1.29 -7.45
N GLU A 165 11.61 2.39 -7.36
CA GLU A 165 12.09 3.64 -6.74
C GLU A 165 11.84 3.60 -5.23
N TYR A 166 10.74 2.96 -4.83
CA TYR A 166 10.29 2.88 -3.44
C TYR A 166 10.43 1.46 -2.90
N VAL A 167 10.82 1.35 -1.63
CA VAL A 167 10.75 0.13 -0.84
C VAL A 167 9.78 0.40 0.31
N SER A 168 8.64 -0.28 0.30
CA SER A 168 7.62 -0.19 1.34
C SER A 168 7.75 -1.38 2.26
N VAL A 169 8.04 -1.16 3.54
CA VAL A 169 8.39 -2.24 4.47
C VAL A 169 7.65 -2.10 5.78
N TRP A 170 7.32 -3.25 6.36
CA TRP A 170 6.70 -3.31 7.66
C TRP A 170 7.58 -2.71 8.77
N PHE A 171 7.01 -1.79 9.57
CA PHE A 171 7.69 -1.04 10.63
C PHE A 171 8.50 -1.93 11.55
N LYS A 172 7.92 -3.04 12.04
CA LYS A 172 8.62 -3.89 13.00
C LYS A 172 9.79 -4.66 12.39
N ALA A 173 9.74 -4.97 11.09
CA ALA A 173 10.90 -5.54 10.41
C ALA A 173 12.06 -4.53 10.39
N LEU A 174 11.75 -3.24 10.18
CA LEU A 174 12.73 -2.15 10.22
C LEU A 174 13.23 -1.84 11.64
N ALA A 175 12.42 -2.06 12.68
CA ALA A 175 12.79 -1.82 14.08
C ALA A 175 13.74 -2.88 14.69
N THR A 176 14.58 -3.51 13.87
CA THR A 176 15.60 -4.50 14.26
C THR A 176 16.99 -4.05 13.83
N SER A 177 18.05 -4.73 14.29
CA SER A 177 19.41 -4.49 13.81
C SER A 177 19.53 -4.75 12.30
N GLU A 178 18.85 -5.77 11.81
CA GLU A 178 18.79 -6.08 10.38
C GLU A 178 17.98 -5.02 9.61
N GLY A 179 16.89 -4.54 10.21
CA GLY A 179 16.12 -3.41 9.70
C GLY A 179 16.93 -2.12 9.60
N GLN A 180 17.82 -1.85 10.55
CA GLN A 180 18.76 -0.72 10.47
C GLN A 180 19.73 -0.87 9.29
N ARG A 181 20.25 -2.08 9.05
CA ARG A 181 21.09 -2.36 7.88
C ARG A 181 20.33 -2.13 6.58
N PHE A 182 19.09 -2.64 6.50
CA PHE A 182 18.20 -2.43 5.35
C PHE A 182 17.97 -0.93 5.07
N ARG A 183 17.71 -0.11 6.10
CA ARG A 183 17.56 1.35 5.92
C ARG A 183 18.81 1.99 5.34
N ASN A 184 19.99 1.60 5.84
CA ASN A 184 21.26 2.12 5.35
C ASN A 184 21.53 1.70 3.90
N GLU A 185 21.17 0.46 3.52
CA GLU A 185 21.26 -0.04 2.15
C GLU A 185 20.32 0.72 1.21
N ALA A 186 19.07 0.95 1.63
CA ALA A 186 18.09 1.72 0.86
C ALA A 186 18.59 3.15 0.61
N ALA A 187 19.10 3.81 1.64
CA ALA A 187 19.69 5.15 1.52
C ALA A 187 20.90 5.16 0.56
N LYS A 188 21.82 4.20 0.68
CA LYS A 188 23.00 4.09 -0.21
C LYS A 188 22.61 3.83 -1.67
N ALA A 189 21.53 3.08 -1.90
CA ALA A 189 21.00 2.78 -3.22
C ALA A 189 20.07 3.89 -3.76
N ASN A 190 19.93 5.02 -3.05
CA ASN A 190 19.00 6.11 -3.37
C ASN A 190 17.55 5.64 -3.55
N LYS A 191 17.15 4.60 -2.79
CA LYS A 191 15.76 4.11 -2.72
C LYS A 191 14.99 4.94 -1.73
N LYS A 192 13.72 5.19 -2.04
CA LYS A 192 12.77 5.87 -1.17
C LYS A 192 12.13 4.88 -0.20
N LEU A 193 12.11 5.18 1.08
CA LEU A 193 11.61 4.25 2.11
C LEU A 193 10.20 4.64 2.56
N LEU A 194 9.23 3.77 2.31
CA LEU A 194 7.87 3.86 2.85
C LEU A 194 7.71 2.87 4.00
N VAL A 195 6.98 3.25 5.05
CA VAL A 195 6.79 2.38 6.23
C VAL A 195 5.33 2.19 6.56
N PHE A 196 4.91 0.93 6.65
CA PHE A 196 3.56 0.51 7.03
C PHE A 196 3.61 -0.48 8.21
N THR A 197 2.59 -0.70 9.01
CA THR A 197 1.50 0.22 9.33
C THR A 197 1.91 0.96 10.59
N VAL A 198 1.91 2.30 10.56
CA VAL A 198 2.35 3.15 11.67
C VAL A 198 1.13 3.82 12.30
N ASN A 199 0.62 3.23 13.38
CA ASN A 199 -0.59 3.72 14.06
C ASN A 199 -0.31 4.34 15.45
N GLU A 200 0.82 3.96 16.05
CA GLU A 200 1.21 4.41 17.39
C GLU A 200 2.11 5.66 17.33
N PRO A 201 1.91 6.65 18.21
CA PRO A 201 2.75 7.85 18.28
C PRO A 201 4.25 7.56 18.35
N GLU A 202 4.65 6.57 19.15
CA GLU A 202 6.04 6.14 19.31
C GLU A 202 6.64 5.60 18.00
N HIS A 203 5.85 4.88 17.21
CA HIS A 203 6.27 4.39 15.90
C HIS A 203 6.46 5.55 14.94
N LEU A 204 5.56 6.55 14.96
CA LEU A 204 5.68 7.73 14.11
C LEU A 204 6.95 8.53 14.44
N ILE A 205 7.22 8.78 15.72
CA ILE A 205 8.44 9.48 16.14
C ILE A 205 9.68 8.75 15.64
N GLN A 206 9.68 7.41 15.74
CA GLN A 206 10.80 6.60 15.32
C GLN A 206 11.01 6.63 13.79
N VAL A 207 9.94 6.56 12.98
CA VAL A 207 10.11 6.65 11.51
C VAL A 207 10.49 8.06 11.06
N VAL A 208 10.05 9.11 11.77
CA VAL A 208 10.53 10.48 11.53
C VAL A 208 12.03 10.59 11.84
N GLN A 209 12.50 10.01 12.93
CA GLN A 209 13.94 9.94 13.25
C GLN A 209 14.76 9.19 12.21
N TRP A 210 14.18 8.16 11.58
CA TRP A 210 14.83 7.43 10.51
C TRP A 210 14.88 8.21 9.18
N GLY A 211 14.15 9.32 9.06
CA GLY A 211 14.09 10.11 7.83
C GLY A 211 13.42 9.36 6.67
N VAL A 212 12.36 8.58 6.97
CA VAL A 212 11.65 7.85 5.91
C VAL A 212 10.88 8.79 4.98
N ASP A 213 10.69 8.40 3.73
CA ASP A 213 10.05 9.23 2.70
C ASP A 213 8.51 9.19 2.76
N GLY A 214 7.92 8.21 3.45
CA GLY A 214 6.48 8.14 3.62
C GLY A 214 6.03 7.14 4.69
N VAL A 215 4.82 7.38 5.19
CA VAL A 215 4.21 6.59 6.27
C VAL A 215 2.80 6.20 5.86
N ILE A 216 2.48 4.92 5.97
CA ILE A 216 1.14 4.37 5.73
C ILE A 216 0.53 4.04 7.09
N SER A 217 -0.67 4.56 7.33
CA SER A 217 -1.34 4.56 8.65
C SER A 217 -2.85 4.43 8.51
N ASP A 218 -3.47 3.71 9.45
CA ASP A 218 -4.92 3.65 9.61
C ASP A 218 -5.49 4.89 10.33
N VAL A 219 -4.62 5.74 10.88
CA VAL A 219 -4.97 6.95 11.66
C VAL A 219 -4.30 8.20 11.09
N PRO A 220 -4.48 8.52 9.79
CA PRO A 220 -3.71 9.55 9.09
C PRO A 220 -3.78 10.93 9.75
N LYS A 221 -4.97 11.35 10.23
CA LYS A 221 -5.13 12.62 10.93
C LYS A 221 -4.23 12.75 12.16
N ARG A 222 -4.14 11.69 12.96
CA ARG A 222 -3.27 11.63 14.14
C ARG A 222 -1.80 11.74 13.75
N CYS A 223 -1.41 11.08 12.65
CA CYS A 223 -0.05 11.17 12.13
C CYS A 223 0.29 12.60 11.67
N LEU A 224 -0.63 13.27 10.96
CA LEU A 224 -0.44 14.66 10.53
C LEU A 224 -0.33 15.64 11.71
N ASP A 225 -1.19 15.50 12.72
CA ASP A 225 -1.16 16.35 13.91
C ASP A 225 0.12 16.15 14.73
N LEU A 226 0.59 14.91 14.84
CA LEU A 226 1.84 14.60 15.52
C LEU A 226 3.06 15.06 14.73
N ARG A 227 3.06 14.93 13.39
CA ARG A 227 4.10 15.50 12.51
C ARG A 227 4.21 17.02 12.73
N SER A 228 3.09 17.73 12.69
CA SER A 228 3.06 19.17 12.96
C SER A 228 3.56 19.54 14.36
N SER A 229 3.32 18.69 15.36
CA SER A 229 3.83 18.90 16.73
C SER A 229 5.34 18.71 16.82
N LEU A 230 5.88 17.68 16.14
CA LEU A 230 7.33 17.44 16.04
C LEU A 230 8.04 18.59 15.33
N ASP A 231 7.46 19.15 14.26
CA ASP A 231 8.01 20.30 13.53
C ASP A 231 8.08 21.56 14.40
N LYS A 232 7.11 21.74 15.31
CA LYS A 232 7.04 22.91 16.21
C LYS A 232 7.96 22.82 17.42
N ASN A 233 7.98 21.66 18.08
CA ASN A 233 8.81 21.42 19.26
C ASN A 233 9.10 19.94 19.39
N TYR A 234 10.23 19.55 18.80
CA TYR A 234 10.68 18.16 18.76
C TYR A 234 10.86 17.57 20.16
N ASP A 235 11.68 18.20 21.01
CA ASP A 235 12.05 17.65 22.31
C ASP A 235 10.85 17.48 23.25
N ALA A 236 9.98 18.48 23.33
CA ALA A 236 8.79 18.40 24.19
C ALA A 236 7.80 17.33 23.70
N THR A 237 7.66 17.19 22.38
CA THR A 237 6.77 16.18 21.78
C THR A 237 7.31 14.79 22.02
N VAL A 238 8.62 14.57 21.83
CA VAL A 238 9.28 13.30 22.12
C VAL A 238 9.11 12.93 23.59
N LEU A 239 9.39 13.85 24.53
CA LEU A 239 9.24 13.60 25.97
C LEU A 239 7.81 13.20 26.37
N ARG A 240 6.79 13.77 25.72
CA ARG A 240 5.38 13.45 26.00
C ARG A 240 4.98 12.04 25.56
N HIS A 241 5.60 11.56 24.49
CA HIS A 241 5.25 10.29 23.85
C HIS A 241 6.29 9.19 24.07
N SER A 242 7.45 9.51 24.65
CA SER A 242 8.50 8.57 24.95
C SER A 242 8.09 7.68 26.12
N LYS A 243 7.47 6.54 25.81
CA LYS A 243 7.59 5.36 26.67
C LYS A 243 8.96 4.75 26.35
N TRP A 244 9.76 4.46 27.38
CA TRP A 244 11.04 3.76 27.21
C TRP A 244 10.86 2.61 26.21
N LEU A 245 11.64 2.64 25.11
CA LEU A 245 11.61 1.72 23.97
C LEU A 245 12.03 0.29 24.38
N LEU A 246 11.23 -0.35 25.25
CA LEU A 246 11.39 -1.74 25.68
C LEU A 246 10.79 -2.73 24.66
N TYR A 247 10.19 -2.25 23.57
CA TYR A 247 9.36 -3.04 22.68
C TYR A 247 10.14 -3.98 21.74
N THR A 248 11.38 -3.64 21.39
CA THR A 248 12.12 -4.37 20.34
C THR A 248 12.76 -5.67 20.84
N VAL A 249 13.08 -5.80 22.13
CA VAL A 249 13.79 -6.98 22.65
C VAL A 249 12.87 -8.22 22.74
N TYR A 250 11.62 -8.04 23.19
CA TYR A 250 10.72 -9.18 23.44
C TYR A 250 9.93 -9.66 22.22
N GLN A 251 9.94 -8.90 21.11
CA GLN A 251 9.16 -9.25 19.91
C GLN A 251 9.96 -9.92 18.81
N TRP A 252 11.27 -10.10 18.98
CA TRP A 252 12.14 -10.69 17.98
C TRP A 252 11.65 -12.05 17.44
N PRO A 253 11.23 -13.02 18.28
CA PRO A 253 10.70 -14.30 17.80
C PRO A 253 9.44 -14.13 16.93
N LEU A 254 8.55 -13.21 17.31
CA LEU A 254 7.33 -12.92 16.56
C LEU A 254 7.65 -12.24 15.23
N ILE A 255 8.58 -11.29 15.21
CA ILE A 255 9.03 -10.60 13.99
C ILE A 255 9.65 -11.62 13.04
N TRP A 256 10.54 -12.48 13.53
CA TRP A 256 11.14 -13.56 12.75
C TRP A 256 10.08 -14.50 12.17
N LEU A 257 9.11 -14.93 12.97
CA LEU A 257 8.01 -15.79 12.52
C LEU A 257 7.19 -15.12 11.41
N ILE A 258 6.85 -13.83 11.56
CA ILE A 258 6.11 -13.08 10.53
C ILE A 258 6.90 -12.97 9.23
N GLN A 259 8.22 -12.73 9.29
CA GLN A 259 9.06 -12.74 8.08
C GLN A 259 9.03 -14.10 7.38
N ARG A 260 9.12 -15.21 8.14
CA ARG A 260 9.03 -16.57 7.57
C ARG A 260 7.65 -16.91 7.01
N LEU A 261 6.58 -16.52 7.68
CA LEU A 261 5.22 -16.70 7.16
C LEU A 261 4.97 -15.87 5.90
N SER A 262 5.54 -14.65 5.85
CA SER A 262 5.50 -13.83 4.65
C SER A 262 6.25 -14.48 3.49
N GLU A 263 7.44 -15.03 3.73
CA GLU A 263 8.18 -15.80 2.71
C GLU A 263 7.36 -16.98 2.18
N TYR A 264 6.71 -17.73 3.07
CA TYR A 264 5.83 -18.83 2.69
C TYR A 264 4.64 -18.34 1.84
N PHE A 265 3.97 -17.27 2.26
CA PHE A 265 2.83 -16.70 1.55
C PHE A 265 3.21 -16.14 0.18
N VAL A 266 4.35 -15.47 0.05
CA VAL A 266 4.81 -14.99 -1.27
C VAL A 266 5.07 -16.19 -2.18
N ARG A 267 5.75 -17.24 -1.69
CA ARG A 267 5.98 -18.47 -2.46
C ARG A 267 4.71 -19.23 -2.85
N SER A 268 3.64 -19.15 -2.05
CA SER A 268 2.36 -19.78 -2.42
C SER A 268 1.64 -19.06 -3.56
N ASN A 269 2.03 -17.81 -3.88
CA ASN A 269 1.46 -17.01 -4.96
C ASN A 269 2.20 -17.14 -6.30
N GLY A 270 3.25 -17.96 -6.36
CA GLY A 270 4.02 -18.24 -7.57
C GLY A 270 5.52 -18.45 -7.31
N PRO A 271 6.29 -18.79 -8.37
CA PRO A 271 7.74 -18.92 -8.26
C PRO A 271 8.40 -17.57 -7.98
N LEU A 272 9.38 -17.58 -7.08
CA LEU A 272 10.28 -16.44 -6.84
C LEU A 272 11.42 -16.49 -7.86
N VAL A 273 11.39 -15.58 -8.83
CA VAL A 273 12.45 -15.42 -9.83
C VAL A 273 13.16 -14.10 -9.55
N ARG A 274 14.50 -14.12 -9.53
CA ARG A 274 15.29 -12.91 -9.36
C ARG A 274 15.18 -12.04 -10.62
N PRO A 275 15.07 -10.71 -10.49
CA PRO A 275 15.16 -9.82 -11.65
C PRO A 275 16.49 -10.02 -12.40
N GLY A 276 16.42 -10.25 -13.71
CA GLY A 276 17.62 -10.35 -14.58
C GLY A 276 18.27 -11.73 -14.70
N VAL A 277 17.63 -12.80 -14.20
CA VAL A 277 18.04 -14.21 -14.44
C VAL A 277 17.03 -14.91 -15.33
#